data_AF-A0A8T5ALQ2-F1
#
_entry.id   AF-A0A8T5ALQ2-F1
#
_cell.length_a   1.000
_cell.length_b   1.000
_cell.length_c   1.000
_cell.angle_alpha   90.00
_cell.angle_beta   90.00
_cell.angle_gamma   90.00
#
_symmetry.space_group_name_H-M   'P 1'
#
loop_
_entity.id
_entity.type
_entity.pdbx_description
1 polymer ?
#
loop_
_entity_poly.entity_id
_entity_poly.type
_entity_poly.pdbx_seq_one_letter_code
_entity_poly.pdbx_strand_id
1 'polypeptide(L)'
;MCEFSVYLKAGIREEKIAEDITSVKLEDGVLVLRDVLGTTKNVNNAIIGDLNVDKEVMHLRQLPVLSQLMNFIRIYERCLTEERYVEELETAWDEVKAKGDSVIRGLWIKYVKR
;
A
#
# COMPACT_ATOMS: atom_id res chain seq x y z
N MET A 1 -20.09 -14.63 11.49
CA MET A 1 -19.60 -13.58 10.59
C MET A 1 -18.26 -13.16 11.16
N CYS A 2 -17.17 -13.22 10.40
CA CYS A 2 -15.84 -12.87 10.91
C CYS A 2 -15.55 -11.42 10.50
N GLU A 3 -15.23 -10.59 11.48
CA GLU A 3 -14.96 -9.16 11.32
C GLU A 3 -13.61 -8.83 11.95
N PHE A 4 -12.94 -7.78 11.46
CA PHE A 4 -11.57 -7.48 11.85
C PHE A 4 -11.42 -6.06 12.39
N SER A 5 -10.74 -5.96 13.52
CA SER A 5 -10.09 -4.73 13.96
C SER A 5 -8.81 -4.51 13.15
N VAL A 6 -8.71 -3.37 12.48
CA VAL A 6 -7.59 -3.09 11.56
C VAL A 6 -6.63 -2.08 12.16
N TYR A 7 -5.36 -2.45 12.21
CA TYR A 7 -4.27 -1.64 12.73
C TYR A 7 -3.28 -1.29 11.62
N LEU A 8 -2.83 -0.03 11.57
CA LEU A 8 -1.82 0.42 10.62
C LEU A 8 -0.48 0.61 11.33
N LYS A 9 0.54 -0.11 10.86
CA LYS A 9 1.91 0.02 11.33
C LYS A 9 2.72 0.96 10.44
N ALA A 10 3.15 2.08 11.02
CA ALA A 10 4.01 3.07 10.38
C ALA A 10 5.32 3.20 11.17
N GLY A 11 6.28 2.33 10.84
CA GLY A 11 7.54 2.21 11.59
C GLY A 11 7.31 1.60 12.98
N ILE A 12 7.64 2.36 14.03
CA ILE A 12 7.45 1.97 15.45
C ILE A 12 6.07 2.32 16.00
N ARG A 13 5.26 3.09 15.26
CA ARG A 13 3.89 3.42 15.68
C ARG A 13 2.90 2.44 15.09
N GLU A 14 1.89 2.11 15.88
CA GLU A 14 0.73 1.32 15.47
C GLU A 14 -0.53 2.07 15.93
N GLU A 15 -1.51 2.15 15.05
CA GLU A 15 -2.77 2.86 15.28
C GLU A 15 -3.93 2.00 14.81
N LYS A 16 -5.00 1.93 15.61
CA LYS A 16 -6.26 1.32 15.17
C LYS A 16 -6.95 2.27 14.20
N ILE A 17 -7.15 1.83 12.95
CA ILE A 17 -7.70 2.67 11.89
C ILE A 17 -9.12 2.29 11.47
N ALA A 18 -9.57 1.07 11.76
CA ALA A 18 -10.93 0.64 11.43
C ALA A 18 -11.38 -0.50 12.34
N GLU A 19 -12.69 -0.69 12.42
CA GLU A 19 -13.39 -1.75 13.14
C GLU A 19 -14.42 -2.39 12.20
N ASP A 20 -14.91 -3.57 12.58
CA ASP A 20 -15.98 -4.29 11.89
C ASP A 20 -15.71 -4.52 10.39
N ILE A 21 -14.44 -4.66 10.01
CA ILE A 21 -14.05 -4.87 8.61
C ILE A 21 -14.31 -6.31 8.19
N THR A 22 -15.08 -6.50 7.14
CA THR A 22 -15.47 -7.81 6.61
C THR A 22 -14.76 -8.15 5.30
N SER A 23 -14.29 -7.15 4.56
CA SER A 23 -13.54 -7.38 3.33
C SER A 23 -12.49 -6.31 3.09
N VAL A 24 -11.45 -6.73 2.37
CA VAL A 24 -10.31 -5.91 2.01
C VAL A 24 -9.88 -6.26 0.59
N LYS A 25 -9.59 -5.25 -0.22
CA LYS A 25 -9.05 -5.41 -1.56
C LYS A 25 -8.02 -4.33 -1.86
N LEU A 26 -7.05 -4.65 -2.71
CA LEU A 26 -6.10 -3.68 -3.25
C LEU A 26 -6.59 -3.26 -4.64
N GLU A 27 -6.88 -1.98 -4.83
CA GLU A 27 -7.27 -1.39 -6.11
C GLU A 27 -6.35 -0.20 -6.42
N ASP A 28 -5.64 -0.24 -7.54
CA ASP A 28 -4.72 0.83 -7.99
C ASP A 28 -3.74 1.33 -6.91
N GLY A 29 -3.25 0.42 -6.07
CA GLY A 29 -2.33 0.74 -4.97
C GLY A 29 -2.98 1.37 -3.73
N VAL A 30 -4.31 1.31 -3.64
CA VAL A 30 -5.12 1.72 -2.49
C VAL A 30 -5.77 0.49 -1.87
N LEU A 31 -5.58 0.31 -0.57
CA LEU A 31 -6.30 -0.70 0.21
C LEU A 31 -7.69 -0.18 0.52
N VAL A 32 -8.71 -0.85 -0.01
CA VAL A 32 -10.12 -0.53 0.26
C VAL A 32 -10.63 -1.51 1.32
N LEU A 33 -10.85 -1.00 2.51
CA LEU A 33 -11.47 -1.71 3.63
C LEU A 33 -12.99 -1.51 3.55
N ARG A 34 -13.79 -2.56 3.76
CA ARG A 34 -15.26 -2.46 3.82
C ARG A 34 -15.78 -3.05 5.11
N ASP A 35 -16.63 -2.28 5.80
CA ASP A 35 -17.26 -2.69 7.06
C ASP A 35 -18.54 -3.53 6.87
N VAL A 36 -19.13 -3.97 7.98
CA VAL A 36 -20.40 -4.72 8.02
C VAL A 36 -21.60 -3.96 7.45
N LEU A 37 -21.56 -2.62 7.41
CA LEU A 37 -22.60 -1.76 6.87
C LEU A 37 -22.39 -1.46 5.37
N GLY A 38 -21.28 -1.91 4.79
CA GLY A 38 -20.90 -1.64 3.41
C GLY A 38 -20.14 -0.33 3.19
N THR A 39 -19.85 0.44 4.26
CA THR A 39 -19.02 1.65 4.18
C THR A 39 -17.60 1.27 3.80
N THR A 40 -16.93 2.12 3.03
CA THR A 40 -15.54 1.88 2.62
C THR A 40 -14.58 2.90 3.22
N LYS A 41 -13.38 2.43 3.59
CA LYS A 41 -12.26 3.26 4.01
C LYS A 41 -11.03 2.94 3.16
N ASN A 42 -10.47 3.98 2.56
CA ASN A 42 -9.30 3.87 1.71
C ASN A 42 -8.03 4.13 2.51
N VAL A 43 -7.06 3.22 2.37
CA VAL A 43 -5.74 3.32 2.98
C VAL A 43 -4.69 3.32 1.88
N ASN A 44 -4.10 4.48 1.64
CA ASN A 44 -3.09 4.65 0.59
C ASN A 44 -1.76 4.02 1.02
N ASN A 45 -0.99 3.51 0.05
CA ASN A 45 0.39 3.06 0.26
C ASN A 45 0.51 2.03 1.40
N ALA A 46 -0.44 1.11 1.50
CA ALA A 46 -0.43 0.06 2.51
C ALA A 46 -0.69 -1.31 1.91
N ILE A 47 -0.19 -2.35 2.57
CA ILE A 47 -0.49 -3.76 2.28
C ILE A 47 -0.93 -4.47 3.56
N ILE A 48 -1.62 -5.60 3.41
CA ILE A 48 -1.86 -6.52 4.53
C ILE A 48 -0.52 -7.16 4.88
N GLY A 49 -0.09 -6.98 6.13
CA GLY A 49 1.15 -7.57 6.64
C GLY A 49 0.94 -8.83 7.46
N ASP A 50 -0.12 -8.85 8.27
CA ASP A 50 -0.52 -9.99 9.09
C ASP A 50 -2.04 -10.00 9.24
N LEU A 51 -2.63 -11.20 9.28
CA LEU A 51 -4.05 -11.42 9.49
C LEU A 51 -4.22 -12.57 10.47
N ASN A 52 -4.85 -12.29 11.61
CA ASN A 52 -5.13 -13.28 12.63
C ASN A 52 -6.64 -13.42 12.79
N VAL A 53 -7.18 -14.54 12.31
CA VAL A 53 -8.62 -14.84 12.36
C VAL A 53 -9.08 -15.11 13.78
N ASP A 54 -8.32 -15.89 14.56
CA ASP A 54 -8.69 -16.26 15.94
C ASP A 54 -8.79 -15.03 16.86
N LYS A 55 -8.01 -14.00 16.58
CA LYS A 55 -8.00 -12.73 17.33
C LYS A 55 -8.84 -11.64 16.67
N GLU A 56 -9.35 -11.88 15.47
CA GLU A 56 -10.11 -10.87 14.71
C GLU A 56 -9.31 -9.58 14.50
N VAL A 57 -8.01 -9.72 14.21
CA VAL A 57 -7.09 -8.59 13.99
C VAL A 57 -6.41 -8.67 12.63
N MET A 58 -6.37 -7.53 11.93
CA MET A 58 -5.62 -7.33 10.69
C MET A 58 -4.58 -6.22 10.88
N HIS A 59 -3.31 -6.51 10.64
CA HIS A 59 -2.25 -5.51 10.65
C HIS A 59 -1.85 -5.14 9.23
N LEU A 60 -1.98 -3.86 8.91
CA LEU A 60 -1.49 -3.24 7.69
C LEU A 60 -0.08 -2.71 7.88
N ARG A 61 0.72 -2.73 6.81
CA ARG A 61 2.05 -2.12 6.76
C ARG A 61 2.06 -0.98 5.76
N GLN A 62 2.51 0.19 6.20
CA GLN A 62 2.74 1.32 5.32
C GLN A 62 4.00 1.10 4.46
N LEU A 63 3.85 1.16 3.14
CA LEU A 63 4.92 1.06 2.15
C LEU A 63 4.97 2.35 1.31
N PRO A 64 5.93 3.26 1.57
CA PRO A 64 5.95 4.59 0.95
C PRO A 64 6.07 4.66 -0.58
N VAL A 65 6.47 3.57 -1.23
CA VAL A 65 6.71 3.47 -2.69
C VAL A 65 5.60 2.70 -3.42
N LEU A 66 4.61 2.19 -2.69
CA LEU A 66 3.67 1.20 -3.23
C LEU A 66 2.83 1.75 -4.38
N SER A 67 2.28 2.96 -4.26
CA SER A 67 1.44 3.53 -5.32
C SER A 67 2.20 3.68 -6.65
N GLN A 68 3.44 4.19 -6.60
CA GLN A 68 4.29 4.28 -7.80
C GLN A 68 4.59 2.89 -8.38
N LEU A 69 4.90 1.92 -7.52
CA LEU A 69 5.19 0.55 -7.94
C LEU A 69 3.98 -0.10 -8.61
N MET A 70 2.78 0.08 -8.05
CA MET A 70 1.54 -0.47 -8.62
C MET A 70 1.22 0.15 -9.99
N ASN A 71 1.46 1.45 -10.16
CA ASN A 71 1.31 2.08 -11.47
C ASN A 71 2.29 1.51 -12.50
N PHE A 72 3.56 1.33 -12.12
CA PHE A 72 4.56 0.67 -12.96
C PHE A 72 4.14 -0.75 -13.37
N ILE A 73 3.70 -1.58 -12.40
CA ILE A 73 3.25 -2.95 -12.66
C ILE A 73 2.05 -2.95 -13.62
N ARG A 74 1.07 -2.07 -13.42
CA ARG A 74 -0.10 -1.95 -14.31
C ARG A 74 0.30 -1.66 -15.76
N ILE A 75 1.26 -0.75 -15.97
CA ILE A 75 1.75 -0.41 -17.32
C ILE A 75 2.56 -1.57 -17.91
N TYR A 76 3.38 -2.22 -17.10
CA TYR A 76 4.15 -3.40 -17.48
C TYR A 76 3.23 -4.55 -17.95
N GLU A 77 2.19 -4.87 -17.19
CA GLU A 77 1.20 -5.90 -17.54
C GLU A 77 0.43 -5.55 -18.82
N ARG A 78 0.12 -4.27 -19.02
CA ARG A 78 -0.46 -3.78 -20.28
C ARG A 78 0.48 -4.03 -21.47
N CYS A 79 1.78 -3.74 -21.32
CA CYS A 79 2.76 -4.03 -22.37
C CYS A 79 2.82 -5.52 -22.73
N LEU A 80 2.73 -6.41 -21.74
CA LEU A 80 2.69 -7.85 -21.98
C LEU A 80 1.41 -8.26 -22.72
N THR A 81 0.26 -7.72 -22.30
CA THR A 81 -1.05 -8.05 -22.89
C THR A 81 -1.20 -7.53 -24.32
N GLU A 82 -0.68 -6.34 -24.60
CA GLU A 82 -0.73 -5.70 -25.92
C GLU A 82 0.45 -6.11 -26.82
N GLU A 83 1.39 -6.91 -26.31
CA GLU A 83 2.65 -7.27 -26.98
C GLU A 83 3.43 -6.05 -27.53
N ARG A 84 3.34 -4.92 -26.80
CA ARG A 84 3.86 -3.63 -27.27
C ARG A 84 4.55 -2.87 -26.15
N TYR A 85 5.76 -2.41 -26.46
CA TYR A 85 6.51 -1.49 -25.60
C TYR A 85 5.97 -0.05 -25.69
N VAL A 86 5.85 0.64 -24.55
CA VAL A 86 5.50 2.07 -24.49
C VAL A 86 6.46 2.83 -23.57
N GLU A 87 6.85 4.05 -23.96
CA GLU A 87 7.75 4.91 -23.19
C GLU A 87 7.21 5.30 -21.80
N GLU A 88 5.88 5.24 -21.61
CA GLU A 88 5.23 5.43 -20.31
C GLU A 88 5.77 4.46 -19.25
N LEU A 89 6.26 3.28 -19.65
CA LEU A 89 6.86 2.30 -18.75
C LEU A 89 8.15 2.82 -18.11
N GLU A 90 9.01 3.50 -18.88
CA GLU A 90 10.24 4.09 -18.35
C GLU A 90 9.93 5.24 -17.40
N THR A 91 8.99 6.11 -17.79
CA THR A 91 8.52 7.21 -16.94
C THR A 91 7.99 6.68 -15.61
N ALA A 92 7.16 5.63 -15.62
CA ALA A 92 6.64 5.03 -14.39
C ALA A 92 7.75 4.40 -13.53
N TRP A 93 8.77 3.81 -14.15
CA TRP A 93 9.92 3.28 -13.41
C TRP A 93 10.79 4.39 -12.80
N ASP A 94 10.97 5.51 -13.51
CA ASP A 94 11.67 6.68 -13.00
C ASP A 94 10.96 7.27 -11.77
N GLU A 95 9.63 7.30 -11.75
CA GLU A 95 8.85 7.70 -10.58
C GLU A 95 9.07 6.78 -9.37
N VAL A 96 9.14 5.46 -9.58
CA VAL A 96 9.45 4.49 -8.51
C VAL A 96 10.83 4.78 -7.91
N LYS A 97 11.85 4.95 -8.76
CA LYS A 97 13.21 5.27 -8.33
C LYS A 97 13.27 6.61 -7.58
N ALA A 98 12.68 7.67 -8.15
CA ALA A 98 12.66 8.99 -7.53
C ALA A 98 11.97 8.97 -6.16
N LYS A 99 10.89 8.21 -6.01
CA LYS A 99 10.22 8.05 -4.72
C LYS A 99 11.09 7.30 -3.72
N GLY A 100 11.76 6.23 -4.15
CA GLY A 100 12.73 5.49 -3.34
C GLY A 100 13.87 6.38 -2.83
N ASP A 101 14.48 7.16 -3.71
CA ASP A 101 15.55 8.10 -3.38
C ASP A 101 15.09 9.15 -2.36
N SER A 102 13.88 9.68 -2.53
CA SER A 102 13.27 10.64 -1.58
C SER A 102 13.09 10.03 -0.19
N VAL A 103 12.63 8.77 -0.09
CA VAL A 103 12.46 8.05 1.18
C VAL A 103 13.81 7.85 1.87
N ILE A 104 14.82 7.39 1.13
CA ILE A 104 16.18 7.18 1.66
C ILE A 104 16.77 8.51 2.14
N ARG A 105 16.67 9.57 1.33
CA ARG A 105 17.16 10.91 1.68
C ARG A 105 16.46 11.45 2.92
N GLY A 106 15.16 11.22 3.07
CA GLY A 106 14.42 11.58 4.28
C GLY A 106 14.96 10.89 5.54
N LEU A 107 15.27 9.59 5.45
CA LEU A 107 15.90 8.86 6.57
C LEU A 107 17.31 9.38 6.87
N TRP A 108 18.11 9.62 5.84
CA TRP A 108 19.48 10.15 6.00
C TRP A 108 19.48 11.53 6.69
N ILE A 109 18.61 12.45 6.26
CA ILE A 109 18.44 13.76 6.90
C ILE A 109 18.06 13.59 8.38
N LYS A 110 17.15 12.66 8.69
CA LYS A 110 16.63 12.47 10.04
C LYS A 110 17.66 11.88 11.01
N TYR A 111 18.49 10.96 10.54
CA TYR A 111 19.34 10.14 11.41
C TYR A 111 20.84 10.36 11.27
N VAL A 112 21.34 10.90 10.14
CA VAL A 112 22.78 11.04 9.88
C VAL A 112 23.23 12.50 9.90
N LYS A 113 22.49 13.42 9.28
CA LYS A 113 22.88 14.84 9.17
C LYS A 113 22.60 15.66 10.45
N ARG A 114 22.58 15.02 11.63
CA ARG A 114 22.44 15.72 12.92
C ARG A 114 23.73 16.41 13.30
#